data_AF-C5TAR4-F1
#
_entry.id   AF-C5TAR4-F1
#
_cell.length_a   1.000
_cell.length_b   1.000
_cell.length_c   1.000
_cell.angle_alpha   90.00
_cell.angle_beta   90.00
_cell.angle_gamma   90.00
#
_symmetry.space_group_name_H-M   'P 1'
#
loop_
_entity.id
_entity.type
_entity.pdbx_description
1 polymer ?
#
loop_
_entity_poly.entity_id
_entity_poly.type
_entity_poly.pdbx_seq_one_letter_code
_entity_poly.pdbx_strand_id
1 'polypeptide(L)'
;MSALITLTLNPALDLATTTARVEPTHKLRCSPAQRFAGGGGINVARVLHRLGSNVQAWALAGGAAGAQMRQLLADEGVSTVLQPIAGDTRENFSVVETATGQEFRFVLPGPALQAAEWQACLDALAALTPAP
;
A
#
# COMPACT_ATOMS: atom_id res chain seq x y z
N MET A 1 -14.02 -15.29 -17.31
CA MET A 1 -13.29 -14.04 -17.03
C MET A 1 -11.93 -14.41 -16.47
N SER A 2 -10.84 -13.94 -17.07
CA SER A 2 -9.49 -14.21 -16.56
C SER A 2 -9.29 -13.48 -15.23
N ALA A 3 -8.80 -14.19 -14.21
CA ALA A 3 -8.47 -13.58 -12.94
C ALA A 3 -7.19 -12.74 -13.09
N LEU A 4 -7.25 -11.47 -12.74
CA LEU A 4 -6.08 -10.59 -12.71
C LEU A 4 -5.38 -10.74 -11.36
N ILE A 5 -4.05 -10.79 -11.36
CA ILE A 5 -3.24 -10.76 -10.15
C ILE A 5 -2.27 -9.59 -10.25
N THR A 6 -2.16 -8.82 -9.18
CA THR A 6 -1.12 -7.79 -9.05
C THR A 6 -0.20 -8.17 -7.91
N LEU A 7 1.10 -8.04 -8.08
CA LEU A 7 2.08 -8.31 -7.02
C LEU A 7 2.77 -7.02 -6.56
N THR A 8 2.85 -6.80 -5.24
CA THR A 8 3.57 -5.67 -4.63
C THR A 8 4.51 -6.16 -3.54
N LEU A 9 5.80 -6.29 -3.84
CA LEU A 9 6.80 -6.74 -2.86
C LEU A 9 7.13 -5.67 -1.80
N ASN A 10 6.92 -4.39 -2.12
CA ASN A 10 7.17 -3.27 -1.21
C ASN A 10 5.93 -2.35 -1.09
N PRO A 11 4.84 -2.83 -0.46
CA PRO A 11 3.64 -2.02 -0.24
C PRO A 11 3.90 -0.93 0.80
N ALA A 12 2.93 -0.04 0.96
CA ALA A 12 3.01 1.03 1.95
C ALA A 12 1.63 1.34 2.53
N LEU A 13 1.59 1.79 3.78
CA LEU A 13 0.44 2.51 4.31
C LEU A 13 0.62 3.99 3.95
N ASP A 14 -0.20 4.50 3.04
CA ASP A 14 -0.11 5.88 2.59
C ASP A 14 -0.99 6.76 3.50
N LEU A 15 -0.37 7.73 4.18
CA LEU A 15 -1.05 8.74 4.97
C LEU A 15 -1.18 10.02 4.15
N ALA A 16 -2.37 10.58 4.07
CA ALA A 16 -2.62 11.85 3.40
C ALA A 16 -3.26 12.85 4.35
N THR A 17 -2.78 14.09 4.33
CA THR A 17 -3.34 15.15 5.16
C THR A 17 -3.20 16.51 4.46
N THR A 18 -3.77 17.54 5.06
CA THR A 18 -3.60 18.93 4.62
C THR A 18 -3.00 19.79 5.73
N THR A 19 -2.31 20.87 5.34
CA THR A 19 -1.85 21.95 6.21
C THR A 19 -2.03 23.30 5.51
N ALA A 20 -2.01 24.40 6.27
CA ALA A 20 -2.04 25.74 5.70
C ALA A 20 -0.79 26.03 4.86
N ARG A 21 0.40 25.77 5.45
CA ARG A 21 1.73 25.95 4.86
C ARG A 21 2.70 24.84 5.30
N VAL A 22 3.67 24.55 4.43
CA VAL A 22 4.80 23.65 4.65
C VAL A 22 6.07 24.48 4.75
N GLU A 23 6.54 24.66 5.98
CA GLU A 23 7.69 25.51 6.29
C GLU A 23 8.69 24.75 7.18
N PRO A 24 10.00 24.94 6.99
CA PRO A 24 10.99 24.29 7.85
C PRO A 24 10.87 24.81 9.29
N THR A 25 11.37 24.02 10.24
CA THR A 25 11.51 24.34 11.68
C THR A 25 10.23 24.62 12.48
N HIS A 26 9.09 24.86 11.84
CA HIS A 26 7.82 25.14 12.52
C HIS A 26 6.99 23.88 12.75
N LYS A 27 6.19 23.88 13.83
CA LYS A 27 5.20 22.83 14.06
C LYS A 27 4.03 23.03 13.10
N LEU A 28 3.99 22.24 12.04
CA LEU A 28 2.91 22.26 11.07
C LEU A 28 1.70 21.50 11.66
N ARG A 29 0.58 22.20 11.84
CA ARG A 29 -0.65 21.60 12.34
C ARG A 29 -1.46 21.08 11.16
N CYS A 30 -1.55 19.76 11.07
CA CYS A 30 -2.28 19.09 10.01
C CYS A 30 -3.75 18.85 10.37
N SER A 31 -4.59 18.72 9.37
CA SER A 31 -5.93 18.15 9.49
C SER A 31 -5.88 16.65 9.87
N PRO A 32 -7.03 16.02 10.19
CA PRO A 32 -7.05 14.58 10.41
C PRO A 32 -6.54 13.81 9.18
N ALA A 33 -5.55 12.93 9.40
CA ALA A 33 -4.96 12.16 8.31
C ALA A 33 -5.91 11.05 7.83
N GLN A 34 -6.06 10.97 6.51
CA GLN A 34 -6.63 9.82 5.82
C GLN A 34 -5.55 8.76 5.61
N ARG A 35 -5.96 7.50 5.55
CA ARG A 35 -5.05 6.36 5.38
C ARG A 35 -5.53 5.49 4.23
N PHE A 36 -4.59 5.02 3.43
CA PHE A 36 -4.85 4.20 2.27
C PHE A 36 -3.86 3.04 2.19
N ALA A 37 -4.33 1.91 1.70
CA ALA A 37 -3.43 0.85 1.26
C ALA A 37 -2.75 1.28 -0.04
N GLY A 38 -1.42 1.32 -0.02
CA GLY A 38 -0.57 1.87 -1.06
C GLY A 38 0.48 0.89 -1.59
N GLY A 39 1.13 1.30 -2.68
CA GLY A 39 2.06 0.48 -3.45
C GLY A 39 1.56 0.23 -4.87
N GLY A 40 2.49 0.03 -5.81
CA GLY A 40 2.18 0.00 -7.25
C GLY A 40 1.10 -1.02 -7.63
N GLY A 41 1.32 -2.30 -7.34
CA GLY A 41 0.35 -3.36 -7.65
C GLY A 41 -0.95 -3.21 -6.85
N ILE A 42 -0.86 -2.84 -5.57
CA ILE A 42 -2.04 -2.54 -4.73
C ILE A 42 -2.92 -1.47 -5.38
N ASN A 43 -2.35 -0.35 -5.84
CA ASN A 43 -3.10 0.71 -6.49
C ASN A 43 -3.70 0.26 -7.84
N VAL A 44 -2.99 -0.56 -8.60
CA VAL A 44 -3.53 -1.17 -9.83
C VAL A 44 -4.74 -2.06 -9.51
N ALA A 45 -4.64 -2.93 -8.50
CA ALA A 45 -5.76 -3.78 -8.09
C ALA A 45 -6.97 -2.97 -7.61
N ARG A 46 -6.76 -1.91 -6.82
CA ARG A 46 -7.84 -1.03 -6.37
C ARG A 46 -8.58 -0.37 -7.54
N VAL A 47 -7.85 0.09 -8.57
CA VAL A 47 -8.46 0.67 -9.77
C VAL A 47 -9.22 -0.39 -10.57
N LEU A 48 -8.60 -1.55 -10.83
CA LEU A 48 -9.23 -2.65 -11.55
C LEU A 48 -10.52 -3.13 -10.86
N HIS A 49 -10.50 -3.24 -9.53
CA HIS A 49 -11.66 -3.61 -8.73
C HIS A 49 -12.80 -2.60 -8.88
N ARG A 50 -12.51 -1.29 -8.77
CA ARG A 50 -13.52 -0.22 -8.98
C ARG A 50 -14.12 -0.22 -10.38
N LEU A 51 -13.35 -0.67 -11.37
CA LEU A 51 -13.80 -0.83 -12.76
C LEU A 51 -14.55 -2.16 -13.00
N GLY A 52 -14.82 -2.94 -11.95
CA GLY A 52 -15.59 -4.19 -12.03
C GLY A 52 -14.80 -5.42 -12.48
N SER A 53 -13.47 -5.34 -12.50
CA SER A 53 -12.62 -6.49 -12.86
C SER A 53 -12.44 -7.45 -11.69
N ASN A 54 -12.37 -8.75 -11.99
CA ASN A 54 -11.97 -9.77 -11.02
C ASN A 54 -10.45 -9.73 -10.83
N VAL A 55 -9.99 -9.09 -9.76
CA VAL A 55 -8.58 -8.89 -9.44
C VAL A 55 -8.28 -9.29 -7.99
N GLN A 56 -7.13 -9.93 -7.78
CA GLN A 56 -6.59 -10.24 -6.47
C GLN A 56 -5.24 -9.53 -6.25
N ALA A 57 -5.13 -8.74 -5.19
CA ALA A 57 -3.92 -8.01 -4.85
C ALA A 57 -3.02 -8.85 -3.93
N TRP A 58 -1.84 -9.22 -4.42
CA TRP A 58 -0.81 -9.91 -3.66
C TRP A 58 0.24 -8.92 -3.16
N ALA A 59 0.63 -9.02 -1.90
CA ALA A 59 1.70 -8.19 -1.35
C ALA A 59 2.38 -8.82 -0.13
N LEU A 60 3.56 -8.29 0.20
CA LEU A 60 4.31 -8.62 1.43
C LEU A 60 4.05 -7.57 2.49
N ALA A 61 3.50 -7.94 3.65
CA ALA A 61 3.11 -6.98 4.68
C ALA A 61 3.46 -7.46 6.09
N GLY A 62 3.94 -6.54 6.93
CA GLY A 62 4.37 -6.82 8.30
C GLY A 62 4.02 -5.69 9.26
N GLY A 63 4.03 -6.01 10.55
CA GLY A 63 3.72 -5.06 11.61
C GLY A 63 2.29 -4.51 11.60
N ALA A 64 2.07 -3.46 12.41
CA ALA A 64 0.77 -2.82 12.57
C ALA A 64 0.29 -2.13 11.28
N ALA A 65 1.20 -1.50 10.53
CA ALA A 65 0.88 -0.88 9.25
C ALA A 65 0.38 -1.90 8.22
N GLY A 66 1.02 -3.07 8.14
CA GLY A 66 0.56 -4.18 7.28
C GLY A 66 -0.83 -4.70 7.67
N ALA A 67 -1.11 -4.81 8.97
CA ALA A 67 -2.43 -5.19 9.46
C ALA A 67 -3.50 -4.14 9.11
N GLN A 68 -3.16 -2.85 9.22
CA GLN A 68 -4.06 -1.77 8.84
C GLN A 68 -4.34 -1.75 7.33
N MET A 69 -3.33 -1.99 6.49
CA MET A 69 -3.53 -2.13 5.05
C MET A 69 -4.51 -3.25 4.70
N ARG A 70 -4.42 -4.40 5.40
CA ARG A 70 -5.37 -5.51 5.23
C ARG A 70 -6.81 -5.05 5.47
N GLN A 71 -7.05 -4.32 6.56
CA GLN A 71 -8.37 -3.81 6.89
C GLN A 71 -8.88 -2.83 5.83
N LEU A 72 -8.04 -1.88 5.42
CA LEU A 72 -8.42 -0.89 4.40
C LEU A 72 -8.78 -1.55 3.06
N LEU A 73 -8.03 -2.57 2.63
CA LEU A 73 -8.35 -3.30 1.40
C LEU A 73 -9.64 -4.12 1.52
N ALA A 74 -9.90 -4.70 2.70
CA ALA A 74 -11.15 -5.40 2.98
C ALA A 74 -12.35 -4.45 2.97
N ASP A 75 -12.21 -3.26 3.57
CA ASP A 75 -13.24 -2.21 3.57
C ASP A 75 -13.55 -1.70 2.15
N GLU A 76 -12.54 -1.69 1.26
CA GLU A 76 -12.70 -1.37 -0.16
C GLU A 76 -13.25 -2.54 -1.00
N GLY A 77 -13.43 -3.74 -0.44
CA GLY A 77 -13.91 -4.93 -1.16
C GLY A 77 -12.87 -5.59 -2.08
N VAL A 78 -11.59 -5.19 -1.99
CA VAL A 78 -10.52 -5.72 -2.82
C VAL A 78 -10.08 -7.08 -2.29
N SER A 79 -10.11 -8.12 -3.13
CA SER A 79 -9.57 -9.44 -2.79
C SER A 79 -8.06 -9.36 -2.62
N THR A 80 -7.51 -9.91 -1.53
CA THR A 80 -6.08 -9.79 -1.23
C THR A 80 -5.45 -11.07 -0.71
N VAL A 81 -4.16 -11.22 -0.99
CA VAL A 81 -3.26 -12.20 -0.36
C VAL A 81 -2.06 -11.41 0.18
N LEU A 82 -2.08 -11.14 1.49
CA LEU A 82 -0.98 -10.46 2.16
C LEU A 82 -0.13 -11.49 2.90
N GLN A 83 1.07 -11.76 2.38
CA GLN A 83 2.03 -12.65 3.01
C GLN A 83 2.84 -11.91 4.08
N PRO A 84 3.05 -12.56 5.24
CA PRO A 84 3.72 -11.93 6.36
C PRO A 84 5.22 -11.75 6.10
N ILE A 85 5.77 -10.64 6.59
CA ILE A 85 7.21 -10.38 6.69
C ILE A 85 7.57 -9.94 8.11
N ALA A 86 8.83 -10.13 8.49
CA ALA A 86 9.34 -9.75 9.80
C ALA A 86 9.49 -8.23 9.96
N GLY A 87 9.81 -7.52 8.87
CA GLY A 87 9.94 -6.07 8.87
C GLY A 87 8.58 -5.36 8.80
N ASP A 88 8.50 -4.16 9.39
CA ASP A 88 7.28 -3.36 9.33
C ASP A 88 7.04 -2.82 7.93
N THR A 89 5.79 -2.89 7.46
CA THR A 89 5.38 -2.20 6.23
C THR A 89 5.61 -0.70 6.39
N ARG A 90 6.31 -0.10 5.42
CA ARG A 90 6.61 1.33 5.45
C ARG A 90 5.36 2.20 5.40
N GLU A 91 5.50 3.41 5.92
CA GLU A 91 4.50 4.46 5.79
C GLU A 91 5.01 5.53 4.82
N ASN A 92 4.14 6.02 3.95
CA ASN A 92 4.39 7.24 3.19
C ASN A 92 3.52 8.35 3.75
N PHE A 93 3.97 9.60 3.59
CA PHE A 93 3.23 10.76 4.06
C PHE A 93 3.08 11.77 2.92
N SER A 94 1.85 12.10 2.57
CA SER A 94 1.50 13.12 1.59
C SER A 94 0.82 14.30 2.29
N VAL A 95 1.28 15.50 2.00
CA VAL A 95 0.71 16.74 2.53
C VAL A 95 0.30 17.64 1.37
N VAL A 96 -0.98 18.01 1.32
CA VAL A 96 -1.42 19.10 0.45
C VAL A 96 -1.34 20.41 1.23
N GLU A 97 -0.54 21.34 0.72
CA GLU A 97 -0.50 22.72 1.20
C GLU A 97 -1.68 23.50 0.63
N THR A 98 -2.59 23.94 1.49
CA THR A 98 -3.83 24.61 1.05
C THR A 98 -3.63 26.04 0.57
N ALA A 99 -2.56 26.73 1.01
CA ALA A 99 -2.27 28.09 0.56
C ALA A 99 -1.84 28.17 -0.91
N THR A 100 -1.17 27.14 -1.43
CA THR A 100 -0.63 27.12 -2.80
C THR A 100 -1.21 26.01 -3.67
N GLY A 101 -1.84 24.99 -3.07
CA GLY A 101 -2.27 23.78 -3.75
C GLY A 101 -1.13 22.79 -4.05
N GLN A 102 0.09 23.04 -3.57
CA GLN A 102 1.22 22.14 -3.79
C GLN A 102 1.09 20.85 -2.97
N GLU A 103 1.52 19.74 -3.55
CA GLU A 103 1.60 18.44 -2.87
C GLU A 103 3.06 18.11 -2.54
N PHE A 104 3.28 17.73 -1.28
CA PHE A 104 4.57 17.26 -0.77
C PHE A 104 4.45 15.79 -0.44
N ARG A 105 5.28 14.96 -1.09
CA ARG A 105 5.20 13.50 -0.99
C ARG A 105 6.49 12.94 -0.40
N PHE A 106 6.39 12.42 0.81
CA PHE A 106 7.48 11.80 1.54
C PHE A 106 7.36 10.28 1.42
N VAL A 107 8.24 9.69 0.61
CA VAL A 107 8.23 8.26 0.29
C VAL A 107 9.38 7.59 1.04
N LEU A 108 9.06 6.81 2.08
CA LEU A 108 10.08 6.14 2.89
C LEU A 108 10.55 4.83 2.23
N PRO A 109 11.77 4.34 2.48
CA PRO A 109 12.18 3.02 2.01
C PRO A 109 11.35 1.91 2.70
N GLY A 110 11.18 0.79 2.00
CA GLY A 110 10.59 -0.42 2.58
C GLY A 110 11.57 -1.14 3.51
N PRO A 111 11.09 -2.11 4.31
CA PRO A 111 11.99 -2.98 5.05
C PRO A 111 12.84 -3.84 4.10
N ALA A 112 14.00 -4.28 4.58
CA ALA A 112 14.78 -5.29 3.88
C ALA A 112 14.06 -6.64 3.96
N LEU A 113 13.74 -7.21 2.80
CA LEU A 113 13.11 -8.52 2.71
C LEU A 113 14.15 -9.63 2.85
N GLN A 114 13.83 -10.63 3.66
CA GLN A 114 14.61 -11.86 3.73
C GLN A 114 14.34 -12.72 2.48
N ALA A 115 15.34 -13.48 2.05
CA ALA A 115 15.21 -14.35 0.87
C ALA A 115 14.02 -15.31 0.97
N ALA A 116 13.82 -15.89 2.16
CA ALA A 116 12.71 -16.80 2.41
C ALA A 116 11.33 -16.15 2.27
N GLU A 117 11.20 -14.85 2.58
CA GLU A 117 9.92 -14.13 2.57
C GLU A 117 9.42 -13.89 1.15
N TRP A 118 10.27 -13.32 0.28
CA TRP A 118 9.85 -13.08 -1.10
C TRP A 118 9.79 -14.38 -1.90
N GLN A 119 10.64 -15.37 -1.62
CA GLN A 119 10.59 -16.67 -2.31
C GLN A 119 9.30 -17.42 -1.97
N ALA A 120 8.88 -17.45 -0.69
CA ALA A 120 7.60 -18.05 -0.30
C ALA A 120 6.40 -17.39 -1.00
N CYS A 121 6.50 -16.08 -1.31
CA CYS A 121 5.48 -15.37 -2.08
C CYS A 121 5.42 -15.82 -3.53
N LEU A 122 6.57 -15.93 -4.18
CA LEU A 122 6.66 -16.42 -5.56
C LEU A 122 6.25 -17.89 -5.67
N ASP A 123 6.64 -18.73 -4.71
CA ASP A 123 6.28 -20.15 -4.68
C ASP A 123 4.76 -20.33 -4.53
N ALA A 124 4.13 -19.57 -3.63
CA ALA A 124 2.68 -19.59 -3.47
C ALA A 124 1.94 -19.08 -4.72
N LEU A 125 2.51 -18.08 -5.41
CA LEU A 125 1.96 -17.56 -6.66
C LEU A 125 2.07 -18.59 -7.79
N ALA A 126 3.20 -19.29 -7.89
CA ALA A 126 3.44 -20.34 -8.88
C ALA A 126 2.57 -21.59 -8.65
N ALA A 127 2.11 -21.82 -7.42
CA ALA A 127 1.20 -22.91 -7.07
C ALA A 127 -0.27 -22.68 -7.49
N LEU A 128 -0.62 -21.49 -8.00
CA LEU A 128 -1.95 -21.22 -8.52
C LEU A 128 -2.26 -22.04 -9.78
N THR A 129 -3.54 -22.24 -10.05
CA THR A 129 -4.00 -22.96 -11.25
C THR A 129 -5.01 -22.11 -12.05
N PRO A 130 -4.71 -21.75 -13.30
CA PRO A 130 -3.41 -21.92 -13.96
C PRO A 130 -2.32 -21.11 -13.24
N ALA A 131 -1.07 -21.55 -13.37
CA ALA A 131 0.05 -20.72 -12.95
C ALA A 131 0.04 -19.42 -13.80
N PRO A 132 0.38 -18.27 -13.19
CA PRO A 132 0.41 -16.99 -13.89
C PRO A 132 1.51 -16.91 -14.96
#